data_AF-A0A7S2SA66-F1
#
_entry.id   AF-A0A7S2SA66-F1
#
_cell.length_a   1.000
_cell.length_b   1.000
_cell.length_c   1.000
_cell.angle_alpha   90.00
_cell.angle_beta   90.00
_cell.angle_gamma   90.00
#
_symmetry.space_group_name_H-M   'P 1'
#
loop_
_entity.id
_entity.type
_entity.pdbx_description
1 polymer ?
#
loop_
_entity_poly.entity_id
_entity_poly.type
_entity_poly.pdbx_seq_one_letter_code
_entity_poly.pdbx_strand_id
1 'polypeptide(L)'
;AMGRSLGGVWVVGVAALARVLAGEERGVEESVLPYARPAWRDRTFHSPAVDSYIEATAPRFKDPDLGVLLTNCLPNTLDTTVWALNATDAFIVTGDISAMWLRDSMNQVLPYMRF
;
A
#
# COMPACT_ATOMS: atom_id res chain seq x y z
N ALA A 1 -35.89 -7.51 -53.01
CA ALA A 1 -34.46 -7.84 -53.04
C ALA A 1 -33.71 -6.62 -52.52
N MET A 2 -33.43 -6.45 -51.22
CA MET A 2 -32.66 -7.28 -50.27
C MET A 2 -31.18 -7.41 -50.70
N GLY A 3 -30.30 -6.74 -49.97
CA GLY A 3 -28.85 -6.80 -50.14
C GLY A 3 -28.12 -5.82 -49.21
N ARG A 4 -28.28 -5.99 -47.89
CA ARG A 4 -27.52 -5.24 -46.87
C ARG A 4 -26.13 -5.85 -46.72
N SER A 5 -25.09 -5.04 -46.93
CA SER A 5 -23.68 -5.37 -46.68
C SER A 5 -23.43 -5.62 -45.19
N LEU A 6 -23.10 -6.87 -44.83
CA LEU A 6 -22.64 -7.32 -43.52
C LEU A 6 -21.11 -7.50 -43.60
N GLY A 7 -20.33 -6.56 -43.08
CA GLY A 7 -18.86 -6.59 -43.23
C GLY A 7 -18.04 -6.05 -42.06
N GLY A 8 -18.60 -5.94 -40.84
CA GLY A 8 -17.98 -5.16 -39.76
C GLY A 8 -17.60 -5.86 -38.45
N VAL A 9 -17.84 -7.17 -38.28
CA VAL A 9 -17.86 -7.77 -36.92
C VAL A 9 -16.69 -8.71 -36.59
N TRP A 10 -15.84 -9.08 -37.54
CA TRP A 10 -14.85 -10.16 -37.31
C TRP A 10 -13.44 -9.70 -36.90
N VAL A 11 -13.06 -8.44 -37.10
CA VAL A 11 -11.66 -7.99 -36.89
C VAL A 11 -11.32 -7.78 -35.41
N VAL A 12 -12.30 -7.41 -34.57
CA VAL A 12 -12.05 -7.14 -33.14
C VAL A 12 -11.82 -8.43 -32.35
N GLY A 13 -12.51 -9.52 -32.70
CA GLY A 13 -12.44 -10.80 -31.96
C GLY A 13 -11.10 -11.52 -32.09
N VAL A 14 -10.46 -11.47 -33.26
CA VAL A 14 -9.19 -12.17 -33.52
C VAL A 14 -8.03 -11.52 -32.76
N ALA A 15 -7.99 -10.19 -32.68
CA ALA A 15 -6.95 -9.48 -31.94
C ALA A 15 -7.05 -9.69 -30.42
N ALA A 16 -8.27 -9.71 -29.87
CA ALA A 16 -8.49 -9.99 -28.45
C ALA A 16 -8.14 -11.45 -28.11
N LEU A 17 -8.51 -12.42 -28.95
CA LEU A 17 -8.16 -13.83 -28.78
C LEU A 17 -6.64 -14.05 -28.95
N ALA A 18 -6.00 -13.38 -29.89
CA ALA A 18 -4.55 -13.45 -30.07
C ALA A 18 -3.79 -12.94 -28.84
N ARG A 19 -4.26 -11.87 -28.18
CA ARG A 19 -3.69 -11.37 -26.92
C ARG A 19 -3.85 -12.32 -25.75
N VAL A 20 -5.00 -13.00 -25.66
CA VAL A 20 -5.25 -14.03 -24.65
C VAL A 20 -4.37 -15.27 -24.88
N LEU A 21 -4.18 -15.66 -26.14
CA LEU A 21 -3.34 -16.81 -26.52
C LEU A 21 -1.84 -16.51 -26.46
N ALA A 22 -1.44 -15.26 -26.67
CA ALA A 22 -0.05 -14.81 -26.61
C ALA A 22 0.47 -14.62 -25.17
N GLY A 23 -0.38 -14.79 -24.15
CA GLY A 23 0.05 -14.66 -22.75
C GLY A 23 0.63 -13.28 -22.48
N GLU A 24 -0.06 -12.21 -22.88
CA GLU A 24 0.38 -10.86 -22.56
C GLU A 24 0.29 -10.65 -21.04
N GLU A 25 1.42 -10.86 -20.37
CA GLU A 25 1.70 -10.41 -19.02
C GLU A 25 1.32 -8.93 -18.97
N ARG A 26 0.21 -8.61 -18.29
CA ARG A 26 -0.15 -7.21 -18.01
C ARG A 26 1.06 -6.58 -17.37
N GLY A 27 1.66 -5.60 -18.07
CA GLY A 27 2.78 -4.83 -17.54
C GLY A 27 2.46 -4.38 -16.11
N VAL A 28 3.45 -4.51 -15.23
CA VAL A 28 3.35 -3.97 -13.87
C VAL A 28 3.09 -2.48 -14.03
N GLU A 29 1.84 -2.05 -13.84
CA GLU A 29 1.56 -0.62 -13.74
C GLU A 29 2.34 -0.11 -12.53
N GLU A 30 3.08 0.97 -12.73
CA GLU A 30 3.79 1.65 -11.65
C GLU A 30 2.76 2.41 -10.81
N SER A 31 2.93 2.45 -9.48
CA SER A 31 2.00 3.16 -8.61
C SER A 31 2.00 4.65 -8.95
N VAL A 32 0.81 5.25 -8.99
CA VAL A 32 0.66 6.71 -9.13
C VAL A 32 0.73 7.44 -7.79
N LEU A 33 0.73 6.71 -6.67
CA LEU A 33 0.80 7.27 -5.33
C LEU A 33 2.25 7.58 -4.92
N PRO A 34 2.50 8.70 -4.23
CA PRO A 34 3.82 9.03 -3.74
C PRO A 34 4.21 8.14 -2.55
N TYR A 35 5.49 7.81 -2.45
CA TYR A 35 6.07 7.31 -1.22
C TYR A 35 6.12 8.44 -0.19
N ALA A 36 5.49 8.23 0.97
CA ALA A 36 5.21 9.27 1.96
C ALA A 36 5.80 8.99 3.35
N ARG A 37 6.57 7.91 3.54
CA ARG A 37 7.27 7.70 4.82
C ARG A 37 8.38 8.73 4.99
N PRO A 38 8.62 9.22 6.22
CA PRO A 38 9.81 10.01 6.52
C PRO A 38 11.10 9.27 6.13
N ALA A 39 12.16 10.05 5.90
CA ALA A 39 13.49 9.49 5.74
C ALA A 39 13.87 8.68 6.99
N TRP A 40 14.67 7.63 6.81
CA TRP A 40 14.96 6.66 7.88
C TRP A 40 15.37 7.31 9.21
N ARG A 41 16.27 8.30 9.16
CA ARG A 41 16.80 9.02 10.33
C ARG A 41 15.79 9.89 11.06
N ASP A 42 14.68 10.24 10.41
CA ASP A 42 13.65 11.15 10.92
C ASP A 42 12.44 10.38 11.48
N ARG A 43 12.51 9.04 11.50
CA ARG A 43 11.48 8.17 12.08
C ARG A 43 11.66 8.08 13.59
N THR A 44 10.56 8.12 14.32
CA THR A 44 10.60 8.20 15.78
C THR A 44 10.72 6.83 16.46
N PHE A 45 10.29 5.76 15.81
CA PHE A 45 10.43 4.38 16.29
C PHE A 45 10.61 3.39 15.13
N HIS A 46 11.44 2.36 15.35
CA HIS A 46 11.71 1.31 14.36
C HIS A 46 11.29 -0.07 14.86
N SER A 47 10.59 -0.82 14.02
CA SER A 47 10.23 -2.21 14.29
C SER A 47 10.68 -3.10 13.14
N PRO A 48 11.75 -3.91 13.32
CA PRO A 48 12.23 -4.82 12.29
C PRO A 48 11.13 -5.78 11.80
N ALA A 49 10.25 -6.24 12.70
CA ALA A 49 9.16 -7.14 12.36
C ALA A 49 8.13 -6.48 11.41
N VAL A 50 7.79 -5.21 11.65
CA VAL A 50 6.86 -4.46 10.80
C VAL A 50 7.50 -4.14 9.45
N ASP A 51 8.76 -3.69 9.43
CA ASP A 51 9.47 -3.38 8.18
C ASP A 51 9.63 -4.65 7.31
N SER A 52 10.04 -5.79 7.89
CA SER A 52 10.11 -7.07 7.17
C SER A 52 8.75 -7.53 6.64
N TYR A 53 7.66 -7.29 7.39
CA TYR A 53 6.31 -7.61 6.92
C TYR A 53 5.91 -6.75 5.71
N ILE A 54 6.21 -5.44 5.74
CA ILE A 54 5.93 -4.53 4.63
C ILE A 54 6.71 -4.96 3.39
N GLU A 55 8.01 -5.20 3.52
CA GLU A 55 8.88 -5.66 2.42
C GLU A 55 8.37 -6.96 1.80
N ALA A 56 7.91 -7.92 2.62
CA ALA A 56 7.38 -9.18 2.13
C ALA A 56 5.97 -9.06 1.52
N THR A 57 5.14 -8.13 1.98
CA THR A 57 3.71 -8.09 1.65
C THR A 57 3.35 -7.08 0.57
N ALA A 58 3.96 -5.88 0.59
CA ALA A 58 3.64 -4.81 -0.35
C ALA A 58 3.79 -5.23 -1.84
N PRO A 59 4.82 -5.99 -2.25
CA PRO A 59 4.96 -6.45 -3.64
C PRO A 59 3.93 -7.51 -4.05
N ARG A 60 3.20 -8.11 -3.11
CA ARG A 60 2.21 -9.17 -3.39
C ARG A 60 0.86 -8.61 -3.81
N PHE A 61 0.63 -7.31 -3.66
CA PHE A 61 -0.60 -6.68 -4.14
C PHE A 61 -0.59 -6.62 -5.66
N LYS A 62 -1.70 -7.05 -6.26
CA LYS A 62 -1.91 -6.94 -7.71
C LYS A 62 -2.04 -5.48 -8.16
N ASP A 63 -2.63 -4.65 -7.30
CA ASP A 63 -2.69 -3.21 -7.47
C ASP A 63 -1.49 -2.58 -6.75
N PRO A 64 -0.57 -1.92 -7.48
CA PRO A 64 0.64 -1.32 -6.91
C PRO A 64 0.31 -0.22 -5.89
N ASP A 65 -0.80 0.51 -6.06
CA ASP A 65 -1.20 1.59 -5.17
C ASP A 65 -1.55 1.06 -3.77
N LEU A 66 -2.14 -0.14 -3.69
CA LEU A 66 -2.41 -0.80 -2.40
C LEU A 66 -1.11 -1.16 -1.67
N GLY A 67 -0.07 -1.56 -2.41
CA GLY A 67 1.26 -1.81 -1.84
C GLY A 67 1.89 -0.52 -1.28
N VAL A 68 1.74 0.60 -1.99
CA VAL A 68 2.19 1.92 -1.52
C VAL A 68 1.40 2.38 -0.31
N LEU A 69 0.08 2.21 -0.29
CA LEU A 69 -0.75 2.54 0.88
C LEU A 69 -0.37 1.70 2.10
N LEU A 70 -0.13 0.39 1.94
CA LEU A 70 0.37 -0.44 3.05
C LEU A 70 1.69 0.12 3.58
N THR A 71 2.61 0.43 2.68
CA THR A 71 3.95 0.94 3.00
C THR A 71 3.87 2.28 3.73
N ASN A 72 3.00 3.18 3.29
CA ASN A 72 2.86 4.52 3.87
C ASN A 72 2.10 4.49 5.20
N CYS A 73 1.00 3.73 5.28
CA CYS A 73 0.04 3.84 6.38
C CYS A 73 0.35 2.90 7.55
N LEU A 74 0.74 1.65 7.29
CA LEU A 74 0.96 0.68 8.36
C LEU A 74 2.02 1.16 9.37
N PRO A 75 3.20 1.68 8.97
CA PRO A 75 4.21 2.11 9.93
C PRO A 75 4.06 3.58 10.36
N ASN A 76 3.06 4.33 9.88
CA ASN A 76 3.00 5.78 10.11
C ASN A 76 2.97 6.18 11.60
N THR A 77 2.27 5.41 12.44
CA THR A 77 2.28 5.60 13.90
C THR A 77 3.71 5.46 14.43
N LEU A 78 4.40 4.37 14.10
CA LEU A 78 5.78 4.13 14.55
C LEU A 78 6.74 5.20 14.02
N ASP A 79 6.56 5.61 12.76
CA ASP A 79 7.45 6.56 12.10
C ASP A 79 7.30 7.98 12.65
N THR A 80 6.11 8.39 13.10
CA THR A 80 5.82 9.82 13.33
C THR A 80 5.21 10.18 14.68
N THR A 81 4.58 9.23 15.38
CA THR A 81 3.77 9.56 16.57
C THR A 81 4.31 9.00 17.88
N VAL A 82 5.25 8.05 17.84
CA VAL A 82 5.80 7.42 19.05
C VAL A 82 6.97 8.23 19.60
N TRP A 83 6.86 8.76 20.81
CA TRP A 83 7.96 9.34 21.57
C TRP A 83 8.35 8.38 22.70
N ALA A 84 9.44 7.63 22.51
CA ALA A 84 9.98 6.76 23.55
C ALA A 84 10.59 7.61 24.68
N LEU A 85 10.00 7.55 25.87
CA LEU A 85 10.50 8.29 27.04
C LEU A 85 11.63 7.52 27.73
N ASN A 86 11.51 6.18 27.77
CA ASN A 86 12.52 5.25 28.25
C ASN A 86 12.28 3.86 27.62
N ALA A 87 12.87 2.81 28.19
CA ALA A 87 12.75 1.45 27.65
C ALA A 87 11.35 0.82 27.79
N THR A 88 10.52 1.30 28.71
CA THR A 88 9.20 0.73 29.05
C THR A 88 8.03 1.67 28.77
N ASP A 89 8.29 2.97 28.76
CA ASP A 89 7.25 4.00 28.63
C ASP A 89 7.36 4.73 27.29
N ALA A 90 6.22 4.87 26.62
CA ALA A 90 6.08 5.59 25.37
C ALA A 90 4.92 6.60 25.44
N PHE A 91 5.14 7.78 24.86
CA PHE A 91 4.10 8.77 24.64
C PHE A 91 3.72 8.81 23.16
N ILE A 92 2.48 8.46 22.84
CA ILE A 92 1.97 8.33 21.47
C ILE A 92 1.01 9.48 21.19
N VAL A 93 1.44 10.41 20.34
CA VAL A 93 0.59 11.55 19.94
C VAL A 93 -0.42 11.12 18.87
N THR A 94 -1.50 11.88 18.70
CA THR A 94 -2.49 11.56 17.66
C THR A 94 -1.96 11.83 16.25
N GLY A 95 -0.96 12.70 16.11
CA GLY A 95 -0.37 13.09 14.83
C GLY A 95 0.06 14.56 14.89
N ASP A 96 -0.66 15.41 14.17
CA ASP A 96 -0.46 16.86 14.11
C ASP A 96 -0.76 17.61 15.41
N ILE A 97 -1.50 16.99 16.34
CA ILE A 97 -1.75 17.52 17.68
C ILE A 97 -0.76 16.89 18.66
N SER A 98 0.02 17.72 19.36
CA SER A 98 1.00 17.29 20.37
C SER A 98 0.35 16.89 21.71
N ALA A 99 -0.62 15.98 21.66
CA ALA A 99 -1.28 15.39 22.81
C ALA A 99 -1.59 13.91 22.56
N MET A 100 -1.65 13.13 23.64
CA MET A 100 -2.07 11.73 23.59
C MET A 100 -3.54 11.62 24.00
N TRP A 101 -4.35 11.01 23.13
CA TRP A 101 -5.68 10.53 23.47
C TRP A 101 -5.64 9.03 23.75
N LEU A 102 -6.22 8.60 24.88
CA LEU A 102 -6.22 7.18 25.27
C LEU A 102 -6.86 6.27 24.21
N ARG A 103 -7.98 6.71 23.62
CA ARG A 103 -8.65 5.98 22.55
C ARG A 103 -7.75 5.80 21.32
N ASP A 104 -7.16 6.90 20.87
CA ASP A 104 -6.40 6.96 19.63
C ASP A 104 -5.09 6.19 19.77
N SER A 105 -4.34 6.43 20.85
CA SER A 105 -3.08 5.71 21.14
C SER A 105 -3.27 4.19 21.22
N MET A 106 -4.31 3.70 21.89
CA MET A 106 -4.61 2.26 21.94
C MET A 106 -4.94 1.69 20.55
N ASN A 107 -5.73 2.41 19.75
CA ASN A 107 -6.10 1.97 18.40
C ASN A 107 -4.94 2.06 17.40
N GLN A 108 -4.07 3.05 17.54
CA GLN A 108 -2.88 3.23 16.71
C GLN A 108 -1.92 2.05 16.86
N VAL A 109 -1.75 1.51 18.07
CA VAL A 109 -0.82 0.39 18.31
C VAL A 109 -1.43 -0.99 18.15
N LEU A 110 -2.76 -1.10 18.18
CA LEU A 110 -3.47 -2.38 18.10
C LEU A 110 -3.03 -3.27 16.90
N PRO A 111 -2.83 -2.75 15.68
CA PRO A 111 -2.40 -3.56 14.54
C PRO A 111 -1.02 -4.21 14.71
N TYR A 112 -0.20 -3.70 15.63
CA TYR A 112 1.16 -4.19 15.84
C TYR A 112 1.24 -5.37 16.81
N MET A 113 0.20 -5.64 17.60
CA MET A 113 0.18 -6.70 18.63
C MET A 113 0.34 -8.14 18.09
N ARG A 114 0.23 -8.31 16.76
CA ARG A 114 0.40 -9.59 16.07
C ARG A 114 1.84 -9.89 15.66
N PHE A 115 2.75 -8.92 15.79
CA PHE A 115 4.18 -9.04 15.48
C PHE A 115 4.97 -9.32 16.74
#